data_AF-A0A077PEC0-F1
#
_entry.id   AF-A0A077PEC0-F1
#
_cell.length_a   1.000
_cell.length_b   1.000
_cell.length_c   1.000
_cell.angle_alpha   90.00
_cell.angle_beta   90.00
_cell.angle_gamma   90.00
#
_symmetry.space_group_name_H-M   'P 1'
#
loop_
_entity.id
_entity.type
_entity.pdbx_description
1 polymer ?
#
loop_
_entity_poly.entity_id
_entity_poly.type
_entity_poly.pdbx_seq_one_letter_code
_entity_poly.pdbx_strand_id
1 'polypeptide(L)'
;MQGLELYEEKIERDQFRGEIIKNSQFLNCDFSSSDLRDTQFIDCQFYEPTNYLGCNFKHAMLKEASFKNCDLSMADFRYINALGIEIRGCRLQGADFRGASFMNRVSANIQFCSAYITKSNY
;
A
#
# COMPACT_ATOMS: atom_id res chain seq x y z
N MET A 1 -11.79 1.71 -10.83
CA MET A 1 -11.06 1.19 -12.02
C MET A 1 -10.85 -0.32 -11.91
N GLN A 2 -10.73 -1.03 -13.03
CA GLN A 2 -10.51 -2.48 -13.04
C GLN A 2 -9.63 -2.90 -14.23
N GLY A 3 -8.81 -3.93 -14.05
CA GLY A 3 -8.02 -4.50 -15.15
C GLY A 3 -6.90 -3.58 -15.66
N LEU A 4 -6.34 -2.74 -14.78
CA LEU A 4 -5.17 -1.95 -15.14
C LEU A 4 -3.94 -2.85 -15.15
N GLU A 5 -3.06 -2.63 -16.13
CA GLU A 5 -1.77 -3.30 -16.23
C GLU A 5 -0.72 -2.20 -16.45
N LEU A 6 0.02 -1.87 -15.38
CA LEU A 6 1.09 -0.87 -15.41
C LEU A 6 2.43 -1.55 -15.13
N TYR A 7 3.46 -1.13 -15.85
CA TYR A 7 4.80 -1.69 -15.77
C TYR A 7 5.85 -0.58 -15.67
N GLU A 8 6.66 -0.58 -14.62
CA GLU A 8 7.75 0.39 -14.40
C GLU A 8 7.31 1.87 -14.36
N GLU A 9 6.02 2.11 -14.11
CA GLU A 9 5.47 3.46 -14.11
C GLU A 9 5.64 4.17 -12.76
N LYS A 10 5.96 5.46 -12.82
CA LYS A 10 5.81 6.38 -11.69
C LYS A 10 4.35 6.79 -11.59
N ILE A 11 3.71 6.42 -10.49
CA ILE A 11 2.33 6.81 -10.23
C ILE A 11 2.29 8.28 -9.82
N GLU A 12 1.45 9.06 -10.49
CA GLU A 12 1.29 10.48 -10.17
C GLU A 12 0.69 10.65 -8.78
N ARG A 13 0.98 11.81 -8.15
CA ARG A 13 0.74 12.01 -6.72
C ARG A 13 -0.68 11.68 -6.30
N ASP A 14 -1.70 12.03 -7.05
CA ASP A 14 -3.12 11.88 -6.68
C ASP A 14 -3.91 10.97 -7.63
N GLN A 15 -3.23 10.26 -8.53
CA GLN A 15 -3.83 9.44 -9.60
C GLN A 15 -4.89 8.44 -9.10
N PHE A 16 -4.72 7.92 -7.89
CA PHE A 16 -5.58 6.86 -7.32
C PHE A 16 -6.25 7.26 -6.01
N ARG A 17 -6.21 8.53 -5.61
CA ARG A 17 -6.74 8.96 -4.31
C ARG A 17 -8.25 8.70 -4.22
N GLY A 18 -8.69 7.98 -3.19
CA GLY A 18 -10.11 7.66 -2.95
C GLY A 18 -10.71 6.65 -3.95
N GLU A 19 -9.91 6.12 -4.87
CA GLU A 19 -10.37 5.22 -5.90
C GLU A 19 -10.53 3.79 -5.40
N ILE A 20 -11.43 3.04 -6.06
CA ILE A 20 -11.54 1.60 -5.89
C ILE A 20 -10.94 0.92 -7.11
N ILE A 21 -9.85 0.19 -6.92
CA ILE A 21 -9.07 -0.48 -7.95
C ILE A 21 -9.18 -1.98 -7.73
N LYS A 22 -9.63 -2.71 -8.75
CA LYS A 22 -9.89 -4.15 -8.66
C LYS A 22 -9.15 -4.91 -9.75
N ASN A 23 -8.70 -6.14 -9.46
CA ASN A 23 -8.15 -7.06 -10.47
C ASN A 23 -7.09 -6.40 -11.37
N SER A 24 -6.17 -5.64 -10.79
CA SER A 24 -5.15 -4.88 -11.52
C SER A 24 -3.75 -5.36 -11.18
N GLN A 25 -2.82 -5.15 -12.11
CA GLN A 25 -1.41 -5.47 -11.95
C GLN A 25 -0.57 -4.19 -12.01
N PHE A 26 0.30 -4.04 -11.03
CA PHE A 26 1.28 -2.98 -10.93
C PHE A 26 2.64 -3.65 -10.75
N LEU A 27 3.39 -3.77 -11.84
CA LEU A 27 4.65 -4.52 -11.85
C LEU A 27 5.82 -3.52 -11.86
N ASN A 28 6.67 -3.60 -10.83
CA ASN A 28 7.82 -2.72 -10.65
C ASN A 28 7.45 -1.21 -10.67
N CYS A 29 6.23 -0.86 -10.26
CA CYS A 29 5.76 0.53 -10.23
C CYS A 29 6.28 1.30 -9.01
N ASP A 30 6.40 2.62 -9.18
CA ASP A 30 6.81 3.55 -8.12
C ASP A 30 5.64 4.40 -7.62
N PHE A 31 5.08 4.02 -6.49
CA PHE A 31 4.08 4.75 -5.71
C PHE A 31 4.69 5.69 -4.67
N SER A 32 6.02 5.89 -4.64
CA SER A 32 6.64 6.70 -3.58
C SER A 32 6.09 8.13 -3.55
N SER A 33 5.83 8.63 -2.34
CA SER A 33 5.21 9.95 -2.09
C SER A 33 3.81 10.17 -2.70
N SER A 34 3.14 9.12 -3.19
CA SER A 34 1.76 9.22 -3.67
C SER A 34 0.77 9.43 -2.51
N ASP A 35 -0.35 10.06 -2.84
CA ASP A 35 -1.53 10.24 -2.03
C ASP A 35 -2.56 9.17 -2.39
N LEU A 36 -2.57 8.12 -1.58
CA LEU A 36 -3.46 6.96 -1.71
C LEU A 36 -4.48 6.93 -0.56
N ARG A 37 -4.79 8.10 0.01
CA ARG A 37 -5.78 8.21 1.08
C ARG A 37 -7.14 7.72 0.59
N ASP A 38 -7.81 6.94 1.44
CA ASP A 38 -9.13 6.36 1.17
C ASP A 38 -9.18 5.41 -0.05
N THR A 39 -8.03 5.07 -0.64
CA THR A 39 -7.93 4.18 -1.81
C THR A 39 -8.13 2.72 -1.41
N GLN A 40 -8.84 1.95 -2.23
CA GLN A 40 -9.04 0.52 -2.04
C GLN A 40 -8.45 -0.27 -3.20
N PHE A 41 -7.48 -1.13 -2.90
CA PHE A 41 -6.95 -2.13 -3.83
C PHE A 41 -7.53 -3.50 -3.46
N ILE A 42 -8.19 -4.15 -4.43
CA ILE A 42 -8.87 -5.42 -4.24
C ILE A 42 -8.39 -6.40 -5.31
N ASP A 43 -7.92 -7.57 -4.90
CA ASP A 43 -7.43 -8.63 -5.79
C ASP A 43 -6.35 -8.11 -6.77
N CYS A 44 -5.46 -7.23 -6.31
CA CYS A 44 -4.40 -6.61 -7.12
C CYS A 44 -3.02 -7.27 -6.90
N GLN A 45 -2.15 -7.20 -7.91
CA GLN A 45 -0.77 -7.71 -7.85
C GLN A 45 0.22 -6.53 -7.83
N PHE A 46 1.15 -6.54 -6.86
CA PHE A 46 2.23 -5.55 -6.72
C PHE A 46 3.63 -6.18 -6.70
N TYR A 47 3.69 -7.50 -6.83
CA TYR A 47 4.91 -8.30 -6.84
C TYR A 47 5.18 -8.83 -8.25
N GLU A 48 6.39 -8.58 -8.74
CA GLU A 48 6.91 -9.11 -10.00
C GLU A 48 7.78 -10.34 -9.67
N PRO A 49 7.39 -11.56 -10.14
CA PRO A 49 8.03 -12.80 -9.72
C PRO A 49 9.32 -13.14 -10.50
N THR A 50 9.61 -12.47 -11.61
CA THR A 50 10.76 -12.79 -12.48
C THR A 50 12.07 -12.29 -11.86
N ASN A 51 12.03 -11.09 -11.31
CA ASN A 51 13.14 -10.36 -10.71
C ASN A 51 12.98 -10.22 -9.19
N TYR A 52 11.91 -10.78 -8.61
CA TYR A 52 11.60 -10.75 -7.18
C TYR A 52 11.44 -9.31 -6.66
N LEU A 53 10.80 -8.45 -7.44
CA LEU A 53 10.64 -7.03 -7.15
C LEU A 53 9.22 -6.72 -6.67
N GLY A 54 9.11 -6.01 -5.55
CA GLY A 54 7.85 -5.42 -5.10
C GLY A 54 7.77 -3.93 -5.45
N CYS A 55 6.56 -3.40 -5.52
CA CYS A 55 6.33 -1.97 -5.75
C CYS A 55 6.88 -1.10 -4.61
N ASN A 56 7.30 0.12 -4.97
CA ASN A 56 7.82 1.10 -4.04
C ASN A 56 6.68 2.01 -3.52
N PHE A 57 6.35 1.94 -2.24
CA PHE A 57 5.38 2.81 -1.55
C PHE A 57 6.04 3.79 -0.58
N LYS A 58 7.37 3.95 -0.63
CA LYS A 58 8.11 4.74 0.35
C LYS A 58 7.55 6.17 0.45
N HIS A 59 7.30 6.64 1.67
CA HIS A 59 6.70 7.96 1.96
C HIS A 59 5.26 8.17 1.45
N ALA A 60 4.56 7.14 0.96
CA ALA A 60 3.16 7.28 0.54
C ALA A 60 2.22 7.62 1.71
N MET A 61 1.14 8.33 1.40
CA MET A 61 0.04 8.60 2.32
C MET A 61 -1.06 7.57 2.10
N LEU A 62 -1.22 6.66 3.05
CA LEU A 62 -2.13 5.51 3.03
C LEU A 62 -3.17 5.58 4.15
N LYS A 63 -3.49 6.79 4.63
CA LYS A 63 -4.51 6.98 5.66
C LYS A 63 -5.86 6.45 5.16
N GLU A 64 -6.49 5.57 5.95
CA GLU A 64 -7.75 4.86 5.64
C GLU A 64 -7.70 4.06 4.31
N ALA A 65 -6.52 3.78 3.77
CA ALA A 65 -6.37 2.96 2.57
C ALA A 65 -6.61 1.47 2.90
N SER A 66 -7.04 0.68 1.91
CA SER A 66 -7.17 -0.77 2.09
C SER A 66 -6.55 -1.57 0.96
N PHE A 67 -5.89 -2.68 1.33
CA PHE A 67 -5.42 -3.74 0.45
C PHE A 67 -6.13 -5.03 0.84
N LYS A 68 -6.89 -5.62 -0.09
CA LYS A 68 -7.70 -6.81 0.14
C LYS A 68 -7.33 -7.87 -0.89
N ASN A 69 -6.86 -9.02 -0.40
CA ASN A 69 -6.43 -10.15 -1.24
C ASN A 69 -5.33 -9.79 -2.27
N CYS A 70 -4.45 -8.86 -1.93
CA CYS A 70 -3.39 -8.42 -2.82
C CYS A 70 -2.09 -9.23 -2.61
N ASP A 71 -1.27 -9.35 -3.65
CA ASP A 71 0.13 -9.74 -3.48
C ASP A 71 0.99 -8.49 -3.31
N LEU A 72 1.48 -8.28 -2.09
CA LEU A 72 2.35 -7.17 -1.68
C LEU A 72 3.75 -7.68 -1.32
N SER A 73 4.13 -8.88 -1.78
CA SER A 73 5.45 -9.44 -1.51
C SER A 73 6.54 -8.48 -1.99
N MET A 74 7.62 -8.37 -1.20
CA MET A 74 8.77 -7.49 -1.46
C MET A 74 8.46 -5.99 -1.58
N ALA A 75 7.24 -5.54 -1.26
CA ALA A 75 6.87 -4.13 -1.36
C ALA A 75 7.59 -3.27 -0.31
N ASP A 76 8.01 -2.06 -0.71
CA ASP A 76 8.68 -1.11 0.18
C ASP A 76 7.68 -0.10 0.75
N PHE A 77 7.25 -0.35 1.99
CA PHE A 77 6.34 0.51 2.76
C PHE A 77 7.07 1.38 3.78
N ARG A 78 8.37 1.64 3.60
CA ARG A 78 9.12 2.44 4.57
C ARG A 78 8.60 3.87 4.66
N TYR A 79 8.54 4.40 5.87
CA TYR A 79 8.16 5.79 6.15
C TYR A 79 6.77 6.22 5.65
N ILE A 80 5.84 5.29 5.43
CA ILE A 80 4.46 5.63 5.07
C ILE A 80 3.70 6.26 6.24
N ASN A 81 2.67 7.04 5.94
CA ASN A 81 1.64 7.45 6.90
C ASN A 81 0.36 6.66 6.64
N ALA A 82 0.02 5.75 7.54
CA ALA A 82 -0.95 4.68 7.32
C ALA A 82 -1.91 4.51 8.50
N LEU A 83 -2.32 5.61 9.15
CA LEU A 83 -3.41 5.56 10.12
C LEU A 83 -4.66 4.97 9.47
N GLY A 84 -5.23 3.93 10.08
CA GLY A 84 -6.47 3.30 9.60
C GLY A 84 -6.25 2.34 8.45
N ILE A 85 -5.01 2.03 8.07
CA ILE A 85 -4.76 1.10 6.97
C ILE A 85 -5.34 -0.30 7.27
N GLU A 86 -6.01 -0.87 6.29
CA GLU A 86 -6.47 -2.26 6.30
C GLU A 86 -5.63 -3.09 5.31
N ILE A 87 -4.93 -4.11 5.78
CA ILE A 87 -4.28 -5.11 4.94
C ILE A 87 -4.85 -6.48 5.31
N ARG A 88 -5.67 -7.04 4.42
CA ARG A 88 -6.45 -8.24 4.71
C ARG A 88 -6.32 -9.28 3.62
N GLY A 89 -5.96 -10.51 4.00
CA GLY A 89 -5.84 -11.61 3.03
C GLY A 89 -4.68 -11.45 2.06
N CYS A 90 -3.70 -10.59 2.39
CA CYS A 90 -2.60 -10.26 1.48
C CYS A 90 -1.38 -11.14 1.70
N ARG A 91 -0.54 -11.23 0.67
CA ARG A 91 0.83 -11.76 0.79
C ARG A 91 1.79 -10.64 1.11
N LEU A 92 2.57 -10.79 2.18
CA LEU A 92 3.49 -9.76 2.68
C LEU A 92 4.93 -10.27 2.82
N GLN A 93 5.27 -11.39 2.18
CA GLN A 93 6.60 -11.99 2.25
C GLN A 93 7.66 -10.95 1.84
N GLY A 94 8.56 -10.61 2.77
CA GLY A 94 9.62 -9.63 2.51
C GLY A 94 9.19 -8.17 2.41
N ALA A 95 7.92 -7.83 2.68
CA ALA A 95 7.44 -6.45 2.67
C ALA A 95 8.04 -5.64 3.84
N ASP A 96 8.55 -4.44 3.56
CA ASP A 96 9.29 -3.63 4.54
C ASP A 96 8.47 -2.45 5.05
N PHE A 97 8.06 -2.49 6.32
CA PHE A 97 7.32 -1.42 6.99
C PHE A 97 8.18 -0.56 7.94
N ARG A 98 9.51 -0.63 7.87
CA ARG A 98 10.38 0.14 8.79
C ARG A 98 10.11 1.64 8.69
N GLY A 99 9.87 2.27 9.84
CA GLY A 99 9.56 3.70 9.91
C GLY A 99 8.14 4.06 9.48
N ALA A 100 7.27 3.10 9.14
CA ALA A 100 5.86 3.35 8.91
C ALA A 100 5.20 3.94 10.17
N SER A 101 4.36 4.95 9.99
CA SER A 101 3.55 5.54 11.04
C SER A 101 2.09 5.10 10.88
N PHE A 102 1.61 4.26 11.81
CA PHE A 102 0.21 3.87 11.93
C PHE A 102 -0.57 4.76 12.91
N MET A 103 0.06 5.84 13.36
CA MET A 103 -0.44 6.71 14.41
C MET A 103 -0.85 8.06 13.82
N ASN A 104 -1.85 8.68 14.42
CA ASN A 104 -2.20 10.07 14.18
C ASN A 104 -2.07 10.84 15.49
N ARG A 105 -1.31 11.93 15.43
CA ARG A 105 -1.09 12.82 16.57
C ARG A 105 -2.19 13.86 16.60
N VAL A 106 -2.92 13.92 17.71
CA VAL A 106 -3.95 14.95 17.95
C VAL A 106 -3.38 16.10 18.76
N SER A 107 -2.46 15.82 19.69
CA SER A 107 -1.67 16.81 20.41
C SER A 107 -0.30 16.22 20.78
N ALA A 108 0.56 17.01 21.43
CA ALA A 108 1.88 16.55 21.89
C ALA A 108 1.80 15.23 22.70
N ASN A 109 0.71 15.04 23.46
CA ASN A 109 0.54 13.94 24.40
C ASN A 109 -0.60 12.98 24.05
N ILE A 110 -1.38 13.23 22.98
CA ILE A 110 -2.53 12.41 22.60
C ILE A 110 -2.32 11.85 21.19
N GLN A 111 -2.36 10.52 21.09
CA GLN A 111 -2.16 9.79 19.85
C GLN A 111 -3.21 8.69 19.71
N PHE A 112 -3.68 8.47 18.49
CA PHE A 112 -4.52 7.33 18.14
C PHE A 112 -3.76 6.43 17.16
N CYS A 113 -3.87 5.12 17.34
CA CYS A 113 -3.30 4.13 16.44
C CYS A 113 -4.41 3.23 15.95
N SER A 114 -4.42 2.95 14.66
CA SER A 114 -5.34 1.99 14.06
C SER A 114 -4.64 1.40 12.85
N ALA A 115 -4.40 0.10 12.85
CA ALA A 115 -3.91 -0.66 11.71
C ALA A 115 -4.39 -2.09 11.86
N TYR A 116 -4.91 -2.67 10.79
CA TYR A 116 -5.43 -4.04 10.78
C TYR A 116 -4.67 -4.86 9.76
N ILE A 117 -3.82 -5.77 10.24
CA ILE A 117 -3.16 -6.78 9.40
C ILE A 117 -3.73 -8.13 9.79
N THR A 118 -4.61 -8.68 8.97
CA THR A 118 -5.34 -9.92 9.32
C THR A 118 -5.40 -10.89 8.15
N LYS A 119 -5.35 -12.19 8.46
CA LYS A 119 -5.40 -13.27 7.45
C LYS A 119 -4.30 -13.15 6.37
N SER A 120 -3.19 -12.49 6.68
CA SER A 120 -2.05 -12.30 5.80
C SER A 120 -0.90 -13.22 6.20
N ASN A 121 -0.05 -13.61 5.25
CA ASN A 121 1.20 -14.34 5.52
C ASN A 121 2.42 -13.40 5.38
N TYR A 122 3.44 -13.63 6.21
CA TYR A 122 4.68 -12.85 6.30
C TYR A 122 5.89 -13.78 6.18
#